data_AF-C5FWL9-F1
#
_entry.id   AF-C5FWL9-F1
#
_cell.length_a   1.000
_cell.length_b   1.000
_cell.length_c   1.000
_cell.angle_alpha   90.00
_cell.angle_beta   90.00
_cell.angle_gamma   90.00
#
_symmetry.space_group_name_H-M   'P 1'
#
loop_
_entity.id
_entity.type
_entity.pdbx_description
1 polymer ?
#
loop_
_entity_poly.entity_id
_entity_poly.type
_entity_poly.pdbx_seq_one_letter_code
_entity_poly.pdbx_strand_id
1 'polypeptide(L)'
;MGVTKYVLVDGSGDHPAPNDKVRAPYLCYLWGGQNQQSYHEEKQLIIHGDQGYKEFRIEDGSVISGRFKEGVSHMRLGEKSLLFITSDCAYGDNIVHIESITRAKPSLGIYGCTFKGCFCLFGNPNAWVTHESENHSVRESWRCPVGIESGKECARLFERSQGFKQHLKEDHKLELEEEFINICYIGGDYQRRFWCGFCRKAYPVVEEGFAAIAERRRHICGHFEDGQSIIEWVDAGGYEPNWASASDGVFQVVGFPPFECAILKEGVISKARATGY
;
A
#
# COMPACT_ATOMS: atom_id res chain seq x y z
N MET A 1 8.82 -24.89 -20.76
CA MET A 1 8.38 -24.05 -19.63
C MET A 1 9.63 -23.72 -18.84
N GLY A 2 10.10 -22.47 -18.91
CA GLY A 2 11.44 -22.10 -18.44
C GLY A 2 11.50 -21.41 -17.07
N VAL A 3 10.33 -21.16 -16.45
CA VAL A 3 10.21 -20.55 -15.11
C VAL A 3 9.12 -21.27 -14.34
N THR A 4 9.41 -21.63 -13.09
CA THR A 4 8.43 -22.16 -12.14
C THR A 4 8.38 -21.26 -10.91
N LYS A 5 7.20 -20.79 -10.54
CA LYS A 5 6.97 -19.93 -9.37
C LYS A 5 6.44 -20.73 -8.19
N TYR A 6 7.02 -20.53 -7.02
CA TYR A 6 6.52 -21.03 -5.74
C TYR A 6 6.24 -19.86 -4.81
N VAL A 7 4.97 -19.71 -4.39
CA VAL A 7 4.57 -18.65 -3.46
C VAL A 7 4.97 -19.07 -2.04
N LEU A 8 5.81 -18.25 -1.39
CA LEU A 8 6.21 -18.44 0.01
C LEU A 8 5.27 -17.69 0.95
N VAL A 9 4.92 -16.46 0.57
CA VAL A 9 3.99 -15.59 1.31
C VAL A 9 3.11 -14.90 0.31
N ASP A 10 1.79 -14.99 0.50
CA ASP A 10 0.82 -14.33 -0.36
C ASP A 10 0.87 -12.81 -0.19
N GLY A 11 0.73 -12.08 -1.30
CA GLY A 11 0.70 -10.63 -1.31
C GLY A 11 -0.70 -10.10 -1.01
N SER A 12 -0.81 -9.06 -0.20
CA SER A 12 -2.11 -8.44 0.10
C SER A 12 -2.57 -7.44 -0.96
N GLY A 13 -1.71 -7.08 -1.93
CA GLY A 13 -2.03 -6.13 -2.98
C GLY A 13 -2.48 -6.77 -4.30
N ASP A 14 -2.87 -5.92 -5.24
CA ASP A 14 -3.30 -6.35 -6.58
C ASP A 14 -2.12 -6.86 -7.43
N HIS A 15 -2.46 -7.56 -8.52
CA HIS A 15 -1.48 -7.90 -9.55
C HIS A 15 -1.04 -6.63 -10.30
N PRO A 16 0.25 -6.50 -10.67
CA PRO A 16 0.72 -5.36 -11.44
C PRO A 16 0.14 -5.41 -12.87
N ALA A 17 -0.31 -4.26 -13.37
CA ALA A 17 -0.91 -4.15 -14.69
C ALA A 17 0.16 -4.03 -15.80
N PRO A 18 -0.18 -4.31 -17.07
CA PRO A 18 0.72 -4.04 -18.20
C PRO A 18 1.23 -2.59 -18.17
N ASN A 19 2.52 -2.40 -18.44
CA ASN A 19 3.25 -1.12 -18.40
C ASN A 19 3.45 -0.51 -17.00
N ASP A 20 2.97 -1.15 -15.91
CA ASP A 20 3.32 -0.73 -14.55
C ASP A 20 4.83 -0.86 -14.34
N LYS A 21 5.44 0.17 -13.75
CA LYS A 21 6.83 0.12 -13.30
C LYS A 21 6.85 -0.61 -11.95
N VAL A 22 7.57 -1.72 -11.87
CA VAL A 22 7.70 -2.55 -10.67
C VAL A 22 9.14 -2.57 -10.17
N ARG A 23 9.31 -2.70 -8.86
CA ARG A 23 10.57 -2.95 -8.19
C ARG A 23 10.51 -4.31 -7.52
N ALA A 24 11.50 -5.15 -7.80
CA ALA A 24 11.61 -6.50 -7.25
C ALA A 24 12.98 -6.67 -6.59
N PRO A 25 13.09 -6.52 -5.25
CA PRO A 25 14.24 -6.98 -4.49
C PRO A 25 14.40 -8.49 -4.63
N TYR A 26 15.63 -8.95 -4.88
CA TYR A 26 15.88 -10.36 -5.13
C TYR A 26 17.24 -10.82 -4.62
N LEU A 27 17.31 -12.10 -4.29
CA LEU A 27 18.53 -12.84 -4.01
C LEU A 27 18.62 -14.00 -5.01
N CYS A 28 19.82 -14.26 -5.53
CA CYS A 28 20.04 -15.31 -6.52
C CYS A 28 20.94 -16.41 -5.94
N TYR A 29 20.65 -17.66 -6.24
CA TYR A 29 21.35 -18.86 -5.77
C TYR A 29 21.60 -19.79 -6.95
N LEU A 30 22.76 -20.47 -6.96
CA LEU A 30 23.04 -21.55 -7.91
C LEU A 30 22.33 -22.83 -7.47
N TRP A 31 21.58 -23.44 -8.38
CA TRP A 31 20.91 -24.71 -8.09
C TRP A 31 21.92 -25.86 -8.02
N GLY A 32 21.98 -26.52 -6.86
CA GLY A 32 22.89 -27.64 -6.58
C GLY A 32 22.26 -29.04 -6.76
N GLY A 33 20.96 -29.10 -7.06
CA GLY A 33 20.31 -30.33 -7.54
C GLY A 33 19.87 -31.36 -6.50
N GLN A 34 19.65 -31.01 -5.22
CA GLN A 34 19.31 -32.02 -4.20
C GLN A 34 17.97 -31.88 -3.47
N ASN A 35 17.32 -30.71 -3.38
CA ASN A 35 15.90 -30.60 -2.97
C ASN A 35 15.37 -29.16 -3.06
N GLN A 36 14.06 -28.99 -3.31
CA GLN A 36 13.43 -27.66 -3.46
C GLN A 36 13.39 -26.83 -2.16
N GLN A 37 13.62 -27.45 -1.00
CA GLN A 37 13.63 -26.80 0.32
C GLN A 37 15.05 -26.47 0.84
N SER A 38 16.11 -26.90 0.15
CA SER A 38 17.50 -26.71 0.60
C SER A 38 18.18 -25.46 0.03
N TYR A 39 17.43 -24.52 -0.58
CA TYR A 39 18.02 -23.31 -1.20
C TYR A 39 18.78 -22.42 -0.19
N HIS A 40 18.47 -22.52 1.10
CA HIS A 40 19.22 -21.86 2.18
C HIS A 40 20.64 -22.42 2.40
N GLU A 41 20.92 -23.63 1.89
CA GLU A 41 22.21 -24.31 1.96
C GLU A 41 23.06 -24.09 0.69
N GLU A 42 22.50 -23.43 -0.33
CA GLU A 42 23.14 -23.18 -1.61
C GLU A 42 23.95 -21.87 -1.62
N LYS A 43 24.98 -21.81 -2.48
CA LYS A 43 25.86 -20.64 -2.54
C LYS A 43 25.13 -19.46 -3.20
N GLN A 44 24.84 -18.44 -2.41
CA GLN A 44 24.31 -17.17 -2.90
C GLN A 44 25.26 -16.58 -3.96
N LEU A 45 24.69 -16.22 -5.11
CA LEU A 45 25.38 -15.49 -6.17
C LEU A 45 25.37 -14.00 -5.83
N ILE A 46 26.56 -13.46 -5.56
CA ILE A 46 26.75 -12.01 -5.43
C ILE A 46 27.14 -11.48 -6.82
N ILE A 47 26.22 -10.79 -7.47
CA ILE A 47 26.48 -10.15 -8.76
C ILE A 47 27.16 -8.81 -8.48
N HIS A 48 28.45 -8.71 -8.79
CA HIS A 48 29.21 -7.47 -8.57
C HIS A 48 28.61 -6.32 -9.39
N GLY A 49 28.23 -5.24 -8.69
CA GLY A 49 27.60 -4.05 -9.29
C GLY A 49 26.07 -4.09 -9.37
N ASP A 50 25.43 -5.19 -8.95
CA ASP A 50 23.98 -5.28 -8.82
C ASP A 50 23.47 -4.54 -7.58
N GLN A 51 22.30 -3.92 -7.68
CA GLN A 51 21.72 -3.12 -6.59
C GLN A 51 20.91 -3.97 -5.60
N GLY A 52 20.81 -5.30 -5.80
CA GLY A 52 19.97 -6.20 -5.01
C GLY A 52 18.47 -6.08 -5.31
N TYR A 53 18.11 -5.28 -6.33
CA TYR A 53 16.75 -5.15 -6.84
C TYR A 53 16.78 -4.84 -8.33
N LYS A 54 15.71 -5.22 -9.04
CA LYS A 54 15.46 -4.79 -10.43
C LYS A 54 14.25 -3.90 -10.50
N GLU A 55 14.36 -2.80 -11.25
CA GLU A 55 13.24 -1.98 -11.68
C GLU A 55 12.99 -2.18 -13.17
N PHE A 56 11.74 -2.43 -13.55
CA PHE A 56 11.35 -2.62 -14.95
C PHE A 56 9.85 -2.39 -15.12
N ARG A 57 9.41 -2.27 -16.38
CA ARG A 57 7.98 -2.23 -16.71
C ARG A 57 7.46 -3.61 -17.08
N ILE A 58 6.24 -3.92 -16.62
CA ILE A 58 5.53 -5.15 -17.02
C ILE A 58 5.22 -5.08 -18.52
N GLU A 59 5.55 -6.14 -19.27
CA GLU A 59 5.25 -6.29 -20.70
C GLU A 59 5.80 -5.20 -21.64
N ASP A 60 6.92 -4.55 -21.30
CA ASP A 60 7.54 -3.48 -22.13
C ASP A 60 8.24 -3.94 -23.43
N GLY A 61 8.10 -5.21 -23.80
CA GLY A 61 8.70 -5.77 -25.02
C GLY A 61 10.23 -5.88 -25.02
N SER A 62 10.92 -5.56 -23.92
CA SER A 62 12.39 -5.66 -23.85
C SER A 62 12.87 -7.10 -23.58
N VAL A 63 13.68 -7.63 -24.50
CA VAL A 63 14.05 -9.04 -24.62
C VAL A 63 15.04 -9.52 -23.55
N ILE A 64 15.78 -8.61 -22.90
CA ILE A 64 17.00 -8.97 -22.13
C ILE A 64 16.69 -9.53 -20.72
N SER A 65 15.43 -9.60 -20.28
CA SER A 65 15.05 -10.21 -18.99
C SER A 65 13.67 -10.90 -19.00
N GLY A 66 13.23 -11.39 -20.17
CA GLY A 66 11.84 -11.82 -20.41
C GLY A 66 11.27 -12.81 -19.39
N ARG A 67 12.07 -13.76 -18.89
CA ARG A 67 11.61 -14.84 -17.99
C ARG A 67 11.50 -14.44 -16.51
N PHE A 68 12.41 -13.59 -16.03
CA PHE A 68 12.27 -12.98 -14.70
C PHE A 68 11.04 -12.06 -14.63
N LYS A 69 10.82 -11.29 -15.71
CA LYS A 69 9.63 -10.44 -15.85
C LYS A 69 8.33 -11.25 -15.88
N GLU A 70 8.32 -12.38 -16.61
CA GLU A 70 7.20 -13.32 -16.66
C GLU A 70 6.86 -13.89 -15.26
N GLY A 71 7.87 -14.28 -14.49
CA GLY A 71 7.64 -14.73 -13.11
C GLY A 71 7.02 -13.63 -12.23
N VAL A 72 7.52 -12.40 -12.35
CA VAL A 72 7.04 -11.24 -11.57
C VAL A 72 5.65 -10.77 -11.99
N SER A 73 5.27 -10.84 -13.27
CA SER A 73 3.92 -10.45 -13.73
C SER A 73 2.81 -11.31 -13.14
N HIS A 74 3.14 -12.53 -12.69
CA HIS A 74 2.19 -13.41 -12.01
C HIS A 74 2.17 -13.22 -10.49
N MET A 75 2.95 -12.29 -9.94
CA MET A 75 2.99 -12.01 -8.49
C MET A 75 1.95 -10.95 -8.10
N ARG A 76 1.55 -10.95 -6.82
CA ARG A 76 0.82 -9.86 -6.17
C ARG A 76 1.77 -8.89 -5.49
N LEU A 77 1.39 -7.61 -5.39
CA LEU A 77 2.16 -6.66 -4.60
C LEU A 77 2.30 -7.15 -3.15
N GLY A 78 3.53 -7.14 -2.63
CA GLY A 78 3.90 -7.70 -1.33
C GLY A 78 4.08 -9.23 -1.28
N GLU A 79 3.86 -9.97 -2.38
CA GLU A 79 4.08 -11.42 -2.46
C GLU A 79 5.57 -11.75 -2.36
N LYS A 80 5.90 -12.80 -1.59
CA LYS A 80 7.25 -13.39 -1.57
C LYS A 80 7.22 -14.71 -2.32
N SER A 81 8.14 -14.87 -3.26
CA SER A 81 8.14 -16.06 -4.13
C SER A 81 9.55 -16.52 -4.49
N LEU A 82 9.67 -17.81 -4.73
CA LEU A 82 10.83 -18.42 -5.37
C LEU A 82 10.53 -18.61 -6.85
N LEU A 83 11.43 -18.15 -7.70
CA LEU A 83 11.44 -18.43 -9.13
C LEU A 83 12.57 -19.40 -9.44
N PHE A 84 12.22 -20.59 -9.91
CA PHE A 84 13.17 -21.51 -10.50
C PHE A 84 13.32 -21.18 -11.99
N ILE A 85 14.53 -20.81 -12.42
CA ILE A 85 14.82 -20.45 -13.82
C ILE A 85 15.82 -21.47 -14.36
N THR A 86 15.40 -22.21 -15.38
CA THR A 86 16.22 -23.23 -16.02
C THR A 86 17.36 -22.62 -16.86
N SER A 87 18.41 -23.40 -17.09
CA SER A 87 19.63 -23.02 -17.81
C SER A 87 19.43 -22.64 -19.28
N ASP A 88 18.32 -23.04 -19.90
CA ASP A 88 17.89 -22.54 -21.22
C ASP A 88 17.41 -21.08 -21.17
N CYS A 89 17.17 -20.55 -19.96
CA CYS A 89 16.60 -19.23 -19.69
C CYS A 89 17.50 -18.33 -18.82
N ALA A 90 18.67 -18.82 -18.37
CA ALA A 90 19.65 -18.09 -17.55
C ALA A 90 21.08 -18.61 -17.77
N TYR A 91 22.08 -17.97 -17.18
CA TYR A 91 23.46 -18.49 -17.15
C TYR A 91 23.54 -19.64 -16.13
N GLY A 92 23.11 -20.84 -16.52
CA GLY A 92 22.98 -22.02 -15.65
C GLY A 92 21.63 -22.12 -14.96
N ASP A 93 21.37 -23.26 -14.31
CA ASP A 93 20.15 -23.45 -13.50
C ASP A 93 20.27 -22.59 -12.24
N ASN A 94 19.34 -21.65 -12.05
CA ASN A 94 19.39 -20.68 -10.96
C ASN A 94 18.05 -20.63 -10.22
N ILE A 95 18.13 -20.39 -8.91
CA ILE A 95 16.98 -20.04 -8.07
C ILE A 95 17.05 -18.56 -7.75
N VAL A 96 15.97 -17.84 -8.02
CA VAL A 96 15.82 -16.44 -7.65
C VAL A 96 14.75 -16.34 -6.57
N HIS A 97 15.16 -15.94 -5.37
CA HIS A 97 14.28 -15.62 -4.27
C HIS A 97 13.88 -14.15 -4.37
N ILE A 98 12.59 -13.87 -4.54
CA ILE A 98 12.03 -12.53 -4.57
C ILE A 98 11.46 -12.21 -3.20
N GLU A 99 12.02 -11.19 -2.55
CA GLU A 99 11.64 -10.81 -1.19
C GLU A 99 10.33 -10.04 -1.12
N SER A 100 9.99 -9.31 -2.19
CA SER A 100 8.69 -8.71 -2.44
C SER A 100 8.64 -8.18 -3.87
N ILE A 101 7.45 -7.84 -4.35
CA ILE A 101 7.31 -6.90 -5.47
C ILE A 101 6.54 -5.68 -4.99
N THR A 102 7.08 -4.51 -5.29
CA THR A 102 6.45 -3.22 -5.01
C THR A 102 6.31 -2.44 -6.31
N ARG A 103 5.45 -1.41 -6.32
CA ARG A 103 5.48 -0.44 -7.42
C ARG A 103 6.82 0.27 -7.38
N ALA A 104 7.44 0.47 -8.54
CA ALA A 104 8.68 1.20 -8.60
C ALA A 104 8.45 2.59 -8.02
N LYS A 105 9.35 2.98 -7.13
CA LYS A 105 9.27 4.22 -6.36
C LYS A 105 8.92 5.37 -7.32
N PRO A 106 7.78 6.06 -7.17
CA PRO A 106 7.62 7.33 -7.85
C PRO A 106 8.80 8.20 -7.39
N SER A 107 9.52 8.80 -8.34
CA SER A 107 10.74 9.57 -8.10
C SER A 107 10.58 10.72 -7.10
N LEU A 108 9.35 10.97 -6.67
CA LEU A 108 8.96 11.95 -5.70
C LEU A 108 8.27 11.23 -4.53
N GLY A 109 8.93 11.22 -3.35
CA GLY A 109 8.30 10.85 -2.09
C GLY A 109 7.24 11.89 -1.71
N ILE A 110 6.07 11.82 -2.35
CA ILE A 110 4.93 12.69 -2.08
C ILE A 110 4.06 12.02 -1.02
N TYR A 111 3.81 12.77 0.03
CA TYR A 111 2.91 12.39 1.11
C TYR A 111 1.67 13.25 0.98
N GLY A 112 0.49 12.64 0.96
CA GLY A 112 -0.77 13.36 0.91
C GLY A 112 -1.50 13.30 2.24
N CYS A 113 -2.23 14.36 2.58
CA CYS A 113 -3.08 14.37 3.76
C CYS A 113 -4.17 13.28 3.65
N THR A 114 -4.32 12.49 4.70
CA THR A 114 -5.25 11.35 4.76
C THR A 114 -6.65 11.74 5.24
N PHE A 115 -6.83 13.00 5.66
CA PHE A 115 -8.11 13.51 6.14
C PHE A 115 -9.04 13.88 5.00
N LYS A 116 -10.31 13.48 5.13
CA LYS A 116 -11.35 13.79 4.15
C LYS A 116 -11.49 15.30 3.96
N GLY A 117 -11.46 15.74 2.71
CA GLY A 117 -11.56 17.15 2.35
C GLY A 117 -10.27 17.97 2.47
N CYS A 118 -9.16 17.35 2.88
CA CYS A 118 -7.85 17.99 2.89
C CYS A 118 -6.99 17.48 1.72
N PHE A 119 -6.58 18.38 0.83
CA PHE A 119 -5.88 18.04 -0.42
C PHE A 119 -4.42 18.52 -0.43
N CYS A 120 -3.82 18.62 0.76
CA CYS A 120 -2.43 19.05 0.91
C CYS A 120 -1.45 17.93 0.59
N LEU A 121 -0.40 18.26 -0.17
CA LEU A 121 0.70 17.38 -0.56
C LEU A 121 2.03 17.91 -0.02
N PHE A 122 2.90 16.98 0.37
CA PHE A 122 4.17 17.26 1.03
C PHE A 122 5.28 16.44 0.38
N GLY A 123 6.45 17.04 0.20
CA GLY A 123 7.62 16.34 -0.35
C GLY A 123 8.47 15.60 0.68
N ASN A 124 8.06 15.60 1.96
CA ASN A 124 8.75 14.89 3.02
C ASN A 124 7.76 14.45 4.12
N PRO A 125 8.04 13.34 4.82
CA PRO A 125 7.10 12.77 5.78
C PRO A 125 6.91 13.68 7.00
N ASN A 126 7.93 14.43 7.42
CA ASN A 126 7.84 15.30 8.60
C ASN A 126 6.83 16.44 8.39
N ALA A 127 6.84 17.09 7.23
CA ALA A 127 5.89 18.15 6.89
C ALA A 127 4.45 17.63 6.84
N TRP A 128 4.25 16.44 6.28
CA TRP A 128 2.94 15.77 6.29
C TRP A 128 2.47 15.46 7.72
N VAL A 129 3.35 14.89 8.53
CA VAL A 129 3.08 14.56 9.93
C VAL A 129 2.71 15.80 10.76
N THR A 130 3.48 16.88 10.62
CA THR A 130 3.21 18.15 11.32
C THR A 130 1.86 18.70 10.89
N HIS A 131 1.58 18.75 9.58
CA HIS A 131 0.30 19.20 9.07
C HIS A 131 -0.87 18.41 9.66
N GLU A 132 -0.81 17.07 9.65
CA GLU A 132 -1.90 16.26 10.19
C GLU A 132 -2.11 16.46 11.69
N SER A 133 -1.03 16.70 12.43
CA SER A 133 -1.10 16.80 13.90
C SER A 133 -1.58 18.17 14.38
N GLU A 134 -1.28 19.23 13.62
CA GLU A 134 -1.64 20.61 14.00
C GLU A 134 -3.02 21.02 13.49
N ASN A 135 -3.45 20.48 12.35
CA ASN A 135 -4.65 20.97 11.65
C ASN A 135 -5.83 20.02 11.76
N HIS A 136 -5.60 18.75 12.11
CA HIS A 136 -6.64 17.74 12.16
C HIS A 136 -6.71 17.06 13.51
N SER A 137 -7.93 16.69 13.90
CA SER A 137 -8.20 15.89 15.10
C SER A 137 -9.09 14.73 14.69
N VAL A 138 -8.86 13.56 15.25
CA VAL A 138 -9.68 12.38 14.95
C VAL A 138 -10.62 12.14 16.11
N ARG A 139 -11.91 12.18 15.79
CA ARG A 139 -12.95 11.78 16.72
C ARG A 139 -13.12 10.28 16.67
N GLU A 140 -13.42 9.70 17.82
CA GLU A 140 -13.79 8.30 17.87
C GLU A 140 -15.04 8.04 17.04
N SER A 141 -15.10 6.88 16.40
CA SER A 141 -16.23 6.49 15.57
C SER A 141 -16.38 4.97 15.48
N TRP A 142 -17.56 4.52 15.07
CA TRP A 142 -17.86 3.13 14.75
C TRP A 142 -18.15 3.02 13.26
N ARG A 143 -17.42 2.15 12.57
CA ARG A 143 -17.62 1.89 11.15
C ARG A 143 -18.37 0.57 10.97
N CYS A 144 -19.45 0.57 10.21
CA CYS A 144 -20.17 -0.65 9.89
C CYS A 144 -19.43 -1.50 8.84
N PRO A 145 -19.00 -2.74 9.17
CA PRO A 145 -18.31 -3.62 8.22
C PRO A 145 -19.29 -4.54 7.45
N VAL A 146 -20.59 -4.48 7.75
CA VAL A 146 -21.59 -5.43 7.21
C VAL A 146 -21.68 -5.29 5.70
N GLY A 147 -21.56 -6.40 4.97
CA GLY A 147 -21.78 -6.42 3.52
C GLY A 147 -23.22 -6.04 3.15
N ILE A 148 -23.38 -5.24 2.11
CA ILE A 148 -24.67 -4.91 1.50
C ILE A 148 -24.82 -5.63 0.16
N GLU A 149 -26.05 -5.70 -0.36
CA GLU A 149 -26.41 -6.47 -1.56
C GLU A 149 -25.59 -6.12 -2.82
N SER A 150 -24.98 -4.94 -2.86
CA SER A 150 -24.09 -4.51 -3.94
C SER A 150 -22.69 -5.15 -3.89
N GLY A 151 -22.42 -6.03 -2.93
CA GLY A 151 -21.11 -6.65 -2.71
C GLY A 151 -20.08 -5.73 -2.05
N LYS A 152 -20.49 -4.52 -1.64
CA LYS A 152 -19.67 -3.57 -0.86
C LYS A 152 -20.00 -3.70 0.63
N GLU A 153 -19.12 -3.23 1.50
CA GLU A 153 -19.45 -3.06 2.93
C GLU A 153 -20.44 -1.90 3.12
N CYS A 154 -21.10 -1.77 4.27
CA CYS A 154 -21.97 -0.63 4.57
C CYS A 154 -21.15 0.67 4.78
N ALA A 155 -19.97 0.55 5.39
CA ALA A 155 -19.00 1.63 5.65
C ALA A 155 -19.56 2.87 6.38
N ARG A 156 -20.81 2.85 6.84
CA ARG A 156 -21.44 3.98 7.53
C ARG A 156 -20.72 4.21 8.87
N LEU A 157 -20.38 5.47 9.13
CA LEU A 157 -19.74 5.91 10.36
C LEU A 157 -20.76 6.45 11.36
N PHE A 158 -20.50 6.20 12.64
CA PHE A 158 -21.29 6.67 13.75
C PHE A 158 -20.38 7.27 14.82
N GLU A 159 -20.74 8.43 15.36
CA GLU A 159 -19.97 9.08 16.43
C GLU A 159 -20.26 8.47 17.82
N ARG A 160 -21.29 7.61 17.93
CA ARG A 160 -21.70 6.99 19.20
C ARG A 160 -22.08 5.53 18.99
N SER A 161 -21.68 4.68 19.93
CA SER A 161 -22.00 3.24 19.94
C SER A 161 -23.51 2.98 19.90
N GLN A 162 -24.32 3.77 20.58
CA GLN A 162 -25.78 3.62 20.58
C GLN A 162 -26.38 3.75 19.18
N GLY A 163 -25.96 4.77 18.42
CA GLY A 163 -26.43 4.97 17.04
C GLY A 163 -25.98 3.84 16.12
N PHE A 164 -24.76 3.35 16.31
CA PHE A 164 -24.25 2.18 15.59
C PHE A 164 -25.06 0.90 15.87
N LYS A 165 -25.35 0.60 17.14
CA LYS A 165 -26.18 -0.55 17.54
C LYS A 165 -27.58 -0.47 16.95
N GLN A 166 -28.19 0.72 17.00
CA GLN A 166 -29.50 0.96 16.41
C GLN A 166 -29.50 0.70 14.91
N HIS A 167 -28.49 1.21 14.19
CA HIS A 167 -28.33 0.97 12.77
C HIS A 167 -28.19 -0.52 12.42
N LEU A 168 -27.37 -1.28 13.16
CA LEU A 168 -27.23 -2.73 12.93
C LEU A 168 -28.59 -3.45 13.07
N LYS A 169 -29.37 -3.05 14.07
CA LYS A 169 -30.69 -3.64 14.33
C LYS A 169 -31.73 -3.27 13.27
N GLU A 170 -31.75 -2.01 12.85
CA GLU A 170 -32.77 -1.49 11.94
C GLU A 170 -32.46 -1.81 10.47
N ASP A 171 -31.24 -1.53 10.02
CA ASP A 171 -30.85 -1.62 8.61
C ASP A 171 -30.32 -3.01 8.24
N HIS A 172 -29.62 -3.69 9.17
CA HIS A 172 -29.01 -4.99 8.91
C HIS A 172 -29.71 -6.17 9.60
N LYS A 173 -30.68 -5.92 10.48
CA LYS A 173 -31.37 -6.94 11.29
C LYS A 173 -30.40 -7.81 12.12
N LEU A 174 -29.28 -7.23 12.52
CA LEU A 174 -28.25 -7.88 13.33
C LEU A 174 -28.25 -7.30 14.74
N GLU A 175 -28.18 -8.18 15.73
CA GLU A 175 -27.92 -7.83 17.12
C GLU A 175 -26.62 -8.54 17.49
N LEU A 176 -25.54 -7.76 17.63
CA LEU A 176 -24.17 -8.27 17.76
C LEU A 176 -23.65 -8.05 19.18
N GLU A 177 -22.76 -8.94 19.62
CA GLU A 177 -22.11 -8.89 20.93
C GLU A 177 -21.21 -7.65 21.09
N GLU A 178 -20.98 -7.22 22.33
CA GLU A 178 -20.16 -6.03 22.63
C GLU A 178 -18.73 -6.16 22.08
N GLU A 179 -18.19 -7.37 22.03
CA GLU A 179 -16.89 -7.70 21.44
C GLU A 179 -16.83 -7.30 19.97
N PHE A 180 -17.90 -7.55 19.20
CA PHE A 180 -17.98 -7.15 17.79
C PHE A 180 -18.06 -5.63 17.65
N ILE A 181 -18.84 -4.97 18.51
CA ILE A 181 -18.96 -3.51 18.53
C ILE A 181 -17.60 -2.86 18.80
N ASN A 182 -16.79 -3.45 19.69
CA ASN A 182 -15.42 -3.00 19.97
C ASN A 182 -14.46 -3.22 18.80
N ILE A 183 -14.67 -4.27 17.98
CA ILE A 183 -13.88 -4.49 16.75
C ILE A 183 -14.16 -3.41 15.70
N CYS A 184 -15.41 -2.92 15.63
CA CYS A 184 -15.87 -1.89 14.71
C CYS A 184 -15.47 -0.46 15.13
N TYR A 185 -14.89 -0.32 16.32
CA TYR A 185 -14.42 0.94 16.87
C TYR A 185 -13.13 1.41 16.18
N ILE A 186 -13.14 2.67 15.76
CA ILE A 186 -11.98 3.44 15.33
C ILE A 186 -11.78 4.48 16.43
N GLY A 187 -10.72 4.32 17.22
CA GLY A 187 -10.47 5.23 18.32
C GLY A 187 -9.99 6.58 17.83
N GLY A 188 -10.32 7.61 18.63
CA GLY A 188 -10.10 9.03 18.33
C GLY A 188 -8.69 9.34 17.85
N ASP A 189 -7.79 9.84 18.69
CA ASP A 189 -6.38 10.07 18.32
C ASP A 189 -5.60 8.74 18.17
N TYR A 190 -6.13 7.84 17.34
CA TYR A 190 -5.62 6.53 16.93
C TYR A 190 -5.47 5.53 18.07
N GLN A 191 -6.12 5.80 19.21
CA GLN A 191 -6.11 4.92 20.35
C GLN A 191 -6.79 3.60 19.99
N ARG A 192 -6.15 2.48 20.35
CA ARG A 192 -6.62 1.09 20.13
C ARG A 192 -6.70 0.67 18.67
N ARG A 193 -7.32 1.46 17.79
CA ARG A 193 -7.52 1.15 16.36
C ARG A 193 -7.57 2.41 15.53
N PHE A 194 -6.96 2.40 14.34
CA PHE A 194 -7.16 3.44 13.33
C PHE A 194 -7.55 2.82 11.99
N TRP A 195 -8.25 3.59 11.15
CA TRP A 195 -8.52 3.17 9.77
C TRP A 195 -7.33 3.47 8.87
N CYS A 196 -6.83 2.44 8.18
CA CYS A 196 -5.88 2.62 7.09
C CYS A 196 -6.60 2.55 5.75
N GLY A 197 -6.67 3.67 5.02
CA GLY A 197 -7.33 3.75 3.72
C GLY A 197 -6.62 3.00 2.60
N PHE A 198 -5.30 2.76 2.73
CA PHE A 198 -4.54 1.91 1.82
C PHE A 198 -4.86 0.43 2.02
N CYS A 199 -4.88 -0.05 3.27
CA CYS A 199 -5.24 -1.43 3.59
C CYS A 199 -6.74 -1.70 3.61
N ARG A 200 -7.58 -0.65 3.59
CA ARG A 200 -9.03 -0.70 3.72
C ARG A 200 -9.51 -1.52 4.93
N LYS A 201 -8.84 -1.33 6.08
CA LYS A 201 -9.18 -2.03 7.32
C LYS A 201 -8.86 -1.20 8.56
N ALA A 202 -9.54 -1.50 9.66
CA ALA A 202 -9.18 -1.02 10.99
C ALA A 202 -7.94 -1.77 11.48
N TYR A 203 -6.84 -1.05 11.64
CA TYR A 203 -5.57 -1.57 12.10
C TYR A 203 -5.48 -1.45 13.63
N PRO A 204 -5.24 -2.55 14.37
CA PRO A 204 -5.07 -2.51 15.81
C PRO A 204 -3.74 -1.88 16.19
N VAL A 205 -3.75 -1.06 17.22
CA VAL A 205 -2.59 -0.36 17.77
C VAL A 205 -2.30 -0.97 19.13
N VAL A 206 -1.05 -1.37 19.35
CA VAL A 206 -0.64 -2.03 20.59
C VAL A 206 -0.41 -1.00 21.70
N GLU A 207 0.06 0.19 21.33
CA GLU A 207 0.44 1.25 22.25
C GLU A 207 -0.63 2.35 22.33
N GLU A 208 -0.75 3.04 23.47
CA GLU A 208 -1.72 4.14 23.67
C GLU A 208 -1.02 5.53 23.67
N GLY A 209 -1.79 6.60 23.51
CA GLY A 209 -1.28 7.98 23.55
C GLY A 209 -0.38 8.35 22.36
N PHE A 210 0.69 9.10 22.60
CA PHE A 210 1.62 9.54 21.53
C PHE A 210 2.23 8.38 20.73
N ALA A 211 2.36 7.22 21.36
CA ALA A 211 2.89 6.01 20.74
C ALA A 211 1.93 5.43 19.69
N ALA A 212 0.62 5.52 19.94
CA ALA A 212 -0.41 5.17 18.95
C ALA A 212 -0.31 6.00 17.67
N ILE A 213 -0.08 7.31 17.84
CA ILE A 213 0.10 8.25 16.74
C ILE A 213 1.37 7.89 15.94
N ALA A 214 2.47 7.57 16.63
CA ALA A 214 3.72 7.14 15.97
C ALA A 214 3.54 5.82 15.19
N GLU A 215 2.80 4.86 15.75
CA GLU A 215 2.52 3.58 15.09
C GLU A 215 1.72 3.79 13.80
N ARG A 216 0.66 4.62 13.83
CA ARG A 216 -0.08 5.00 12.63
C ARG A 216 0.83 5.65 11.59
N ARG A 217 1.63 6.63 11.99
CA ARG A 217 2.53 7.35 11.06
C ARG A 217 3.48 6.39 10.38
N ARG A 218 4.13 5.51 11.14
CA ARG A 218 5.03 4.48 10.60
C ARG A 218 4.31 3.57 9.61
N HIS A 219 3.09 3.12 9.93
CA HIS A 219 2.30 2.27 9.06
C HIS A 219 1.95 2.97 7.73
N ILE A 220 1.49 4.22 7.78
CA ILE A 220 1.08 4.97 6.59
C ILE A 220 2.29 5.44 5.77
N CYS A 221 3.39 5.84 6.40
CA CYS A 221 4.65 6.12 5.70
C CYS A 221 5.12 4.92 4.88
N GLY A 222 5.01 3.71 5.44
CA GLY A 222 5.36 2.48 4.71
C GLY A 222 4.64 2.36 3.36
N HIS A 223 3.34 2.65 3.32
CA HIS A 223 2.57 2.64 2.07
C HIS A 223 3.08 3.66 1.03
N PHE A 224 3.42 4.88 1.46
CA PHE A 224 4.02 5.87 0.56
C PHE A 224 5.42 5.46 0.08
N GLU A 225 6.22 4.85 0.95
CA GLU A 225 7.55 4.33 0.63
C GLU A 225 7.49 3.13 -0.34
N ASP A 226 6.42 2.33 -0.25
CA ASP A 226 6.09 1.23 -1.15
C ASP A 226 5.49 1.69 -2.49
N GLY A 227 5.34 3.01 -2.67
CA GLY A 227 4.94 3.64 -3.92
C GLY A 227 3.43 3.82 -4.09
N GLN A 228 2.63 3.62 -3.04
CA GLN A 228 1.22 3.97 -3.09
C GLN A 228 1.04 5.48 -3.08
N SER A 229 0.10 5.96 -3.90
CA SER A 229 -0.23 7.37 -4.00
C SER A 229 -1.42 7.71 -3.11
N ILE A 230 -1.51 8.93 -2.58
CA ILE A 230 -2.68 9.39 -1.82
C ILE A 230 -3.99 9.23 -2.60
N ILE A 231 -3.93 9.15 -3.94
CA ILE A 231 -5.10 8.85 -4.76
C ILE A 231 -5.66 7.42 -4.57
N GLU A 232 -5.00 6.56 -3.82
CA GLU A 232 -5.47 5.21 -3.52
C GLU A 232 -6.14 5.15 -2.14
N TRP A 233 -6.05 6.22 -1.35
CA TRP A 233 -6.56 6.28 0.01
C TRP A 233 -8.08 6.37 0.06
N VAL A 234 -8.73 5.35 0.61
CA VAL A 234 -10.18 5.31 0.86
C VAL A 234 -10.49 5.76 2.30
N ASP A 235 -11.36 6.76 2.43
CA ASP A 235 -11.81 7.25 3.74
C ASP A 235 -12.64 6.19 4.49
N ALA A 236 -12.66 6.25 5.83
CA ALA A 236 -13.38 5.30 6.65
C ALA A 236 -14.89 5.28 6.34
N GLY A 237 -15.47 6.43 5.97
CA GLY A 237 -16.89 6.57 5.66
C GLY A 237 -17.21 6.52 4.16
N GLY A 238 -16.31 5.99 3.34
CA GLY A 238 -16.44 6.03 1.88
C GLY A 238 -16.10 4.72 1.20
N TYR A 239 -16.52 4.65 -0.06
CA TYR A 239 -16.11 3.62 -1.03
C TYR A 239 -15.15 4.15 -2.07
N GLU A 240 -15.12 5.48 -2.18
CA GLU A 240 -14.30 6.20 -3.11
C GLU A 240 -13.15 6.83 -2.33
N PRO A 241 -12.00 6.97 -2.99
CA PRO A 241 -10.91 7.68 -2.40
C PRO A 241 -11.29 9.11 -1.97
N ASN A 242 -10.63 9.63 -0.93
CA ASN A 242 -10.93 10.94 -0.34
C ASN A 242 -10.95 12.10 -1.36
N TRP A 243 -10.26 11.96 -2.49
CA TRP A 243 -10.11 12.96 -3.55
C TRP A 243 -11.21 12.92 -4.61
N ALA A 244 -12.02 11.87 -4.70
CA ALA A 244 -13.10 11.80 -5.69
C ALA A 244 -14.11 12.96 -5.53
N SER A 245 -14.19 13.54 -4.33
CA SER A 245 -15.06 14.67 -3.99
C SER A 245 -14.40 16.05 -4.11
N ALA A 246 -13.14 16.15 -4.58
CA ALA A 246 -12.51 17.45 -4.82
C ALA A 246 -13.19 18.13 -6.02
N SER A 247 -13.99 19.17 -5.78
CA SER A 247 -14.84 19.82 -6.79
C SER A 247 -14.07 20.33 -8.02
N ASP A 248 -12.77 20.59 -7.88
CA ASP A 248 -11.94 21.22 -8.92
C ASP A 248 -10.71 20.36 -9.29
N GLY A 249 -10.45 19.28 -8.55
CA GLY A 249 -9.27 18.41 -8.73
C GLY A 249 -7.92 19.08 -8.50
N VAL A 250 -7.85 20.20 -7.77
CA VAL A 250 -6.62 20.97 -7.53
C VAL A 250 -6.01 20.62 -6.17
N PHE A 251 -4.79 20.08 -6.19
CA PHE A 251 -4.02 19.78 -4.97
C PHE A 251 -3.26 21.02 -4.46
N GLN A 252 -3.16 21.16 -3.14
CA GLN A 252 -2.36 22.22 -2.51
C GLN A 252 -0.96 21.66 -2.20
N VAL A 253 0.06 22.12 -2.91
CA VAL A 253 1.44 21.67 -2.65
C VAL A 253 2.06 22.59 -1.61
N VAL A 254 2.43 22.03 -0.47
CA VAL A 254 3.01 22.75 0.67
C VAL A 254 4.52 22.52 0.70
N GLY A 255 5.31 23.58 0.49
CA GLY A 255 6.79 23.58 0.57
C GLY A 255 7.51 24.12 -0.68
N PHE A 256 8.82 24.39 -0.54
CA PHE A 256 9.70 25.00 -1.56
C PHE A 256 10.86 24.04 -1.93
N PRO A 257 11.34 23.96 -3.19
CA PRO A 257 10.82 24.52 -4.43
C PRO A 257 9.74 23.61 -5.06
N PRO A 258 8.92 24.12 -5.99
CA PRO A 258 7.62 23.55 -6.32
C PRO A 258 7.73 22.17 -6.95
N PHE A 259 7.27 21.15 -6.21
CA PHE A 259 7.02 19.80 -6.72
C PHE A 259 5.98 19.78 -7.85
N GLU A 260 5.32 20.91 -8.14
CA GLU A 260 4.43 21.11 -9.30
C GLU A 260 5.05 20.55 -10.60
N CYS A 261 6.36 20.72 -10.80
CA CYS A 261 7.04 20.31 -12.02
C CYS A 261 7.22 18.79 -12.20
N ALA A 262 7.11 18.00 -11.12
CA ALA A 262 7.32 16.54 -11.18
C ALA A 262 6.02 15.75 -10.96
N ILE A 263 5.09 16.27 -10.17
CA ILE A 263 3.75 15.70 -10.00
C ILE A 263 2.97 15.73 -11.34
N LEU A 264 3.06 16.84 -12.08
CA LEU A 264 2.39 17.00 -13.38
C LEU A 264 3.08 16.19 -14.52
N LYS A 265 4.39 15.91 -14.40
CA LYS A 265 5.16 15.19 -15.44
C LYS A 265 4.92 13.69 -15.46
N GLU A 266 4.65 13.08 -14.32
CA GLU A 266 4.40 11.63 -14.21
C GLU A 266 2.90 11.28 -14.34
N GLY A 267 2.02 12.25 -14.61
CA GLY A 267 0.59 12.02 -14.86
C GLY A 267 -0.24 11.59 -13.64
N VAL A 268 0.35 11.61 -12.44
CA VAL A 268 -0.30 11.17 -11.19
C VAL A 268 -1.42 12.13 -10.75
N ILE A 269 -1.32 13.42 -11.11
CA ILE A 269 -2.28 14.46 -10.74
C ILE A 269 -2.45 15.45 -11.89
N SER A 270 -3.69 15.78 -12.25
CA SER A 270 -4.02 16.61 -13.41
C SER A 270 -3.84 18.12 -13.16
N LYS A 271 -3.96 18.59 -11.91
CA LYS A 271 -3.85 20.00 -11.51
C LYS A 271 -3.34 20.15 -10.07
N ALA A 272 -2.34 21.01 -9.86
CA ALA A 272 -1.82 21.36 -8.55
C ALA A 272 -1.60 22.88 -8.46
N ARG A 273 -1.72 23.44 -7.26
CA ARG A 273 -1.45 24.84 -6.93
C ARG A 273 -0.50 24.89 -5.74
N ALA A 274 0.66 25.52 -5.91
CA ALA A 274 1.58 25.82 -4.82
C ALA A 274 0.94 26.82 -3.84
N THR A 275 0.95 26.46 -2.57
CA THR A 275 0.58 27.36 -1.47
C THR A 275 1.86 27.66 -0.69
N GLY A 276 2.33 28.90 -0.76
CA GLY A 276 3.39 29.39 0.12
C GLY A 276 2.87 29.55 1.54
N TYR A 277 3.72 29.31 2.52
CA TYR A 277 3.54 29.87 3.87
C TYR A 277 3.84 31.37 3.83
#